data_AF-A0A843E981-F1
#
_entry.id   AF-A0A843E981-F1
#
_cell.length_a   1.000
_cell.length_b   1.000
_cell.length_c   1.000
_cell.angle_alpha   90.00
_cell.angle_beta   90.00
_cell.angle_gamma   90.00
#
_symmetry.space_group_name_H-M   'P 1'
#
loop_
_entity.id
_entity.type
_entity.pdbx_description
1 polymer ?
#
loop_
_entity_poly.entity_id
_entity_poly.type
_entity_poly.pdbx_seq_one_letter_code
_entity_poly.pdbx_strand_id
1 'polypeptide(L)'
;MNLYDKPPKPYPRLFRYMDSFNKEFCKMVEYKHTIDGRIEDVSFGLNDEGRSMIEGSASRNYHYLHEYKKDVTTPGEHYENAKKLQSCKSFDAMANRYSISDNLSMKCQNITKDELFHLGEFTVISTALFSLLMLANAPLIINIMYTIAAGVLFLYSVKHRADRSFHRYIDYRCISEYYRVEYYRSVMGIRDPFAAPSYGYMRNELMWVRAVIKGWGANFANRDNYIPYGVDTLDVGYHCWVRGQELYHSKKKITNSKLLGSREKLALIISGVTLILSALLFASDIFFEDLVFYIWEGFSINGIRLHGEFMFNLENVIKIVMIITVAIGTYTTYSKDRVFGGTPNEIDAKQRMFTTASREYERMCQNPKVTDGIDDRLILFHQLGDIAITEVNDWVFEHKARDFKKSEKNLDTLADKRT
;
A
#
# COMPACT_ATOMS: atom_id res chain seq x y z
N MET A 1 8.42 -34.29 -35.32
CA MET A 1 9.04 -32.98 -35.08
C MET A 1 9.27 -32.88 -33.57
N ASN A 2 10.54 -32.93 -33.14
CA ASN A 2 10.89 -33.05 -31.72
C ASN A 2 10.56 -31.74 -30.97
N LEU A 3 10.01 -31.86 -29.76
CA LEU A 3 9.75 -30.72 -28.85
C LEU A 3 11.02 -30.00 -28.38
N TYR A 4 12.20 -30.47 -28.82
CA TYR A 4 13.52 -29.94 -28.48
C TYR A 4 14.13 -29.00 -29.56
N ASP A 5 13.51 -28.83 -30.72
CA ASP A 5 14.04 -27.97 -31.80
C ASP A 5 13.52 -26.52 -31.76
N LYS A 6 12.88 -26.09 -30.67
CA LYS A 6 12.48 -24.68 -30.53
C LYS A 6 13.68 -23.85 -30.11
N PRO A 7 14.06 -22.80 -30.86
CA PRO A 7 15.12 -21.90 -30.44
C PRO A 7 14.77 -21.31 -29.06
N PRO A 8 15.77 -21.10 -28.19
CA PRO A 8 15.55 -20.53 -26.86
C PRO A 8 14.80 -19.20 -27.01
N LYS A 9 13.76 -19.03 -26.19
CA LYS A 9 13.05 -17.74 -26.12
C LYS A 9 14.06 -16.66 -25.73
N PRO A 10 14.02 -15.47 -26.36
CA PRO A 10 14.91 -14.40 -25.98
C PRO A 10 14.68 -14.00 -24.52
N TYR A 11 15.77 -13.69 -23.83
CA TYR A 11 15.74 -13.16 -22.47
C TYR A 11 15.99 -11.65 -22.55
N PRO A 12 15.19 -10.82 -21.86
CA PRO A 12 15.47 -9.39 -21.79
C PRO A 12 16.82 -9.15 -21.13
N ARG A 13 17.63 -8.26 -21.71
CA ARG A 13 18.93 -7.84 -21.17
C ARG A 13 18.86 -6.37 -20.77
N LEU A 14 19.37 -6.05 -19.58
CA LEU A 14 19.49 -4.68 -19.09
C LEU A 14 20.79 -4.07 -19.64
N PHE A 15 20.69 -2.95 -20.35
CA PHE A 15 21.85 -2.19 -20.82
C PHE A 15 21.94 -0.85 -20.09
N ARG A 16 23.16 -0.48 -19.71
CA ARG A 16 23.46 0.87 -19.21
C ARG A 16 23.79 1.77 -20.39
N TYR A 17 23.15 2.93 -20.42
CA TYR A 17 23.47 4.01 -21.32
C TYR A 17 23.83 5.24 -20.48
N MET A 18 24.83 5.99 -20.92
CA MET A 18 25.01 7.37 -20.48
C MET A 18 24.37 8.27 -21.52
N ASP A 19 23.54 9.22 -21.08
CA ASP A 19 23.09 10.28 -21.97
C ASP A 19 24.24 11.28 -22.25
N SER A 20 23.99 12.23 -23.16
CA SER A 20 24.92 13.31 -23.50
C SER A 20 25.24 14.25 -22.32
N PHE A 21 24.58 14.09 -21.17
CA PHE A 21 24.76 14.86 -19.94
C PHE A 21 25.39 14.02 -18.81
N ASN A 22 25.96 12.85 -19.11
CA ASN A 22 26.52 11.91 -18.13
C ASN A 22 25.50 11.42 -17.07
N LYS A 23 24.21 11.43 -17.38
CA LYS A 23 23.21 10.73 -16.56
C LYS A 23 23.13 9.27 -17.01
N GLU A 24 23.39 8.37 -16.07
CA GLU A 24 23.17 6.94 -16.30
C GLU A 24 21.67 6.63 -16.30
N PHE A 25 21.22 5.92 -17.33
CA PHE A 25 19.89 5.31 -17.36
C PHE A 25 19.99 3.85 -17.85
N CYS A 26 19.11 3.00 -17.32
CA CYS A 26 19.10 1.57 -17.61
C CYS A 26 17.90 1.25 -18.50
N LYS A 27 18.13 0.72 -19.70
CA LYS A 27 17.06 0.30 -20.63
C LYS A 27 17.05 -1.23 -20.73
N MET A 28 15.89 -1.85 -20.51
CA MET A 28 15.70 -3.27 -20.84
C MET A 28 15.41 -3.41 -22.34
N VAL A 29 16.21 -4.22 -23.02
CA VAL A 29 16.05 -4.51 -24.46
C VAL A 29 15.87 -6.01 -24.63
N GLU A 30 14.81 -6.40 -25.35
CA GLU A 30 14.55 -7.79 -25.73
C GLU A 30 14.92 -7.94 -27.21
N TYR A 31 15.87 -8.82 -27.51
CA TYR A 31 16.33 -9.03 -28.88
C TYR A 31 15.74 -10.30 -29.45
N LYS A 32 15.27 -10.23 -30.68
CA LYS A 32 15.00 -11.44 -31.46
C LYS A 32 16.13 -11.57 -32.49
N HIS A 33 16.79 -12.72 -32.47
CA HIS A 33 17.66 -13.10 -33.57
C HIS A 33 16.77 -13.40 -34.78
N THR A 34 16.87 -12.56 -35.81
CA THR A 34 16.27 -12.86 -37.09
C THR A 34 17.12 -13.91 -37.81
N ILE A 35 16.51 -14.66 -38.73
CA ILE A 35 17.14 -15.81 -39.42
C ILE A 35 18.36 -15.36 -40.26
N ASP A 36 18.45 -14.07 -40.61
CA ASP A 36 19.54 -13.43 -41.34
C ASP A 36 20.67 -12.88 -40.42
N GLY A 37 20.62 -13.14 -39.11
CA GLY A 37 21.66 -12.73 -38.16
C GLY A 37 21.59 -11.25 -37.73
N ARG A 38 20.55 -10.52 -38.13
CA ARG A 38 20.30 -9.16 -37.62
C ARG A 38 19.72 -9.22 -36.21
N ILE A 39 20.05 -8.20 -35.43
CA ILE A 39 19.54 -8.01 -34.07
C ILE A 39 18.47 -6.92 -34.17
N GLU A 40 17.20 -7.30 -34.08
CA GLU A 40 16.09 -6.35 -34.01
C GLU A 40 15.68 -6.13 -32.55
N ASP A 41 15.53 -4.85 -32.14
CA ASP A 41 14.97 -4.44 -30.84
C ASP A 41 13.45 -4.69 -30.89
N VAL A 42 12.98 -5.69 -30.14
CA VAL A 42 11.58 -6.11 -30.11
C VAL A 42 10.86 -5.56 -28.90
N SER A 43 11.23 -4.36 -28.43
CA SER A 43 10.51 -3.65 -27.36
C SER A 43 9.07 -3.20 -27.74
N PHE A 44 8.41 -3.92 -28.65
CA PHE A 44 7.00 -3.84 -28.99
C PHE A 44 6.15 -4.61 -27.98
N GLY A 45 5.49 -3.88 -27.08
CA GLY A 45 4.42 -4.44 -26.24
C GLY A 45 4.23 -3.71 -24.91
N LEU A 46 5.25 -3.00 -24.42
CA LEU A 46 5.10 -2.12 -23.26
C LEU A 46 4.80 -0.71 -23.76
N ASN A 47 3.66 -0.17 -23.33
CA ASN A 47 3.40 1.26 -23.47
C ASN A 47 4.48 2.07 -22.71
N ASP A 48 4.59 3.37 -23.00
CA ASP A 48 5.61 4.24 -22.38
C ASP A 48 5.55 4.21 -20.83
N GLU A 49 4.37 3.93 -20.28
CA GLU A 49 4.15 3.73 -18.85
C GLU A 49 4.85 2.46 -18.31
N GLY A 50 4.82 1.35 -19.04
CA GLY A 50 5.52 0.12 -18.70
C GLY A 50 7.05 0.27 -18.77
N ARG A 51 7.57 1.07 -19.72
CA ARG A 51 9.01 1.38 -19.81
C ARG A 51 9.45 2.28 -18.65
N SER A 52 8.73 3.37 -18.36
CA SER A 52 9.09 4.27 -17.25
C SER A 52 9.01 3.58 -15.88
N MET A 53 8.09 2.62 -15.71
CA MET A 53 8.01 1.80 -14.49
C MET A 53 9.24 0.92 -14.29
N ILE A 54 9.78 0.29 -15.35
CA ILE A 54 10.97 -0.56 -15.28
C ILE A 54 12.22 0.30 -15.02
N GLU A 55 12.35 1.44 -15.70
CA GLU A 55 13.45 2.40 -15.50
C GLU A 55 13.44 2.99 -14.08
N GLY A 56 12.26 3.35 -13.56
CA GLY A 56 12.06 3.79 -12.18
C GLY A 56 12.23 2.69 -11.13
N SER A 57 12.10 1.42 -11.51
CA SER A 57 12.37 0.25 -10.66
C SER A 57 13.86 0.00 -10.47
N ALA A 58 14.61 0.03 -11.58
CA ALA A 58 16.07 -0.05 -11.55
C ALA A 58 16.62 1.10 -10.70
N SER A 59 16.16 2.34 -10.93
CA SER A 59 16.56 3.52 -10.15
C SER A 59 16.26 3.40 -8.66
N ARG A 60 15.19 2.71 -8.23
CA ARG A 60 14.82 2.55 -6.81
C ARG A 60 15.63 1.50 -6.04
N ASN A 61 16.04 0.41 -6.69
CA ASN A 61 17.05 -0.48 -6.11
C ASN A 61 18.40 0.24 -5.95
N TYR A 62 18.73 1.13 -6.89
CA TYR A 62 19.83 2.08 -6.71
C TYR A 62 19.55 3.12 -5.61
N HIS A 63 18.29 3.54 -5.41
CA HIS A 63 17.93 4.54 -4.40
C HIS A 63 18.16 4.05 -2.97
N TYR A 64 17.88 2.78 -2.66
CA TYR A 64 18.24 2.20 -1.35
C TYR A 64 19.76 2.19 -1.12
N LEU A 65 20.54 1.86 -2.15
CA LEU A 65 22.00 1.92 -2.11
C LEU A 65 22.54 3.37 -2.09
N HIS A 66 21.80 4.33 -2.65
CA HIS A 66 22.19 5.73 -2.76
C HIS A 66 21.74 6.59 -1.55
N GLU A 67 20.64 6.22 -0.86
CA GLU A 67 20.30 6.75 0.46
C GLU A 67 21.32 6.27 1.51
N TYR A 68 21.75 5.00 1.44
CA TYR A 68 22.85 4.50 2.28
C TYR A 68 24.14 5.30 2.10
N LYS A 69 24.40 5.80 0.88
CA LYS A 69 25.55 6.66 0.56
C LYS A 69 25.51 8.04 1.22
N LYS A 70 24.34 8.51 1.70
CA LYS A 70 24.19 9.84 2.32
C LYS A 70 24.38 9.83 3.85
N ASP A 71 24.07 8.74 4.53
CA ASP A 71 24.02 8.70 6.01
C ASP A 71 25.20 7.95 6.66
N VAL A 72 26.10 7.34 5.88
CA VAL A 72 27.22 6.53 6.41
C VAL A 72 28.56 7.11 5.94
N THR A 73 29.55 7.21 6.83
CA THR A 73 30.89 7.73 6.54
C THR A 73 31.82 6.71 5.86
N THR A 74 31.39 5.44 5.74
CA THR A 74 32.09 4.33 5.06
C THR A 74 31.24 3.59 3.99
N PRO A 75 30.53 4.25 3.05
CA PRO A 75 29.63 3.56 2.11
C PRO A 75 30.34 2.73 1.04
N GLY A 76 31.63 3.00 0.80
CA GLY A 76 32.33 2.51 -0.39
C GLY A 76 32.45 1.00 -0.44
N GLU A 77 32.77 0.36 0.68
CA GLU A 77 33.10 -1.06 0.72
C GLU A 77 31.86 -1.96 0.65
N HIS A 78 30.84 -1.65 1.46
CA HIS A 78 29.56 -2.36 1.46
C HIS A 78 28.83 -2.26 0.11
N TYR A 79 28.89 -1.09 -0.54
CA TYR A 79 28.30 -0.86 -1.85
C TYR A 79 28.98 -1.68 -2.95
N GLU A 80 30.32 -1.71 -2.97
CA GLU A 80 31.06 -2.50 -3.96
C GLU A 80 30.82 -4.00 -3.78
N ASN A 81 30.66 -4.47 -2.53
CA ASN A 81 30.28 -5.85 -2.23
C ASN A 81 28.86 -6.20 -2.73
N ALA A 82 27.88 -5.31 -2.54
CA ALA A 82 26.53 -5.49 -3.10
C ALA A 82 26.53 -5.49 -4.64
N LYS A 83 27.41 -4.71 -5.27
CA LYS A 83 27.57 -4.66 -6.73
C LYS A 83 28.20 -5.93 -7.30
N LYS A 84 29.14 -6.57 -6.57
CA LYS A 84 29.70 -7.89 -6.94
C LYS A 84 28.62 -8.98 -6.92
N LEU A 85 27.74 -8.96 -5.91
CA LEU A 85 26.58 -9.86 -5.81
C LEU A 85 25.63 -9.74 -7.02
N GLN A 86 25.46 -8.52 -7.55
CA GLN A 86 24.60 -8.23 -8.70
C GLN A 86 25.10 -8.84 -10.03
N SER A 87 26.34 -9.33 -10.10
CA SER A 87 26.86 -9.97 -11.32
C SER A 87 26.24 -11.35 -11.63
N CYS A 88 25.49 -11.92 -10.68
CA CYS A 88 24.84 -13.21 -10.82
C CYS A 88 23.41 -13.07 -11.39
N LYS A 89 23.16 -13.74 -12.52
CA LYS A 89 21.89 -13.66 -13.26
C LYS A 89 20.65 -14.04 -12.42
N SER A 90 20.78 -14.95 -11.44
CA SER A 90 19.67 -15.36 -10.59
C SER A 90 19.30 -14.29 -9.56
N PHE A 91 20.29 -13.64 -8.94
CA PHE A 91 20.07 -12.50 -8.05
C PHE A 91 19.44 -11.32 -8.80
N ASP A 92 19.89 -11.03 -10.02
CA ASP A 92 19.27 -10.02 -10.89
C ASP A 92 17.81 -10.33 -11.22
N ALA A 93 17.52 -11.58 -11.61
CA ALA A 93 16.15 -12.00 -11.91
C ALA A 93 15.24 -11.87 -10.69
N MET A 94 15.75 -12.17 -9.50
CA MET A 94 15.01 -12.06 -8.25
C MET A 94 14.76 -10.62 -7.83
N ALA A 95 15.80 -9.78 -7.89
CA ALA A 95 15.69 -8.34 -7.64
C ALA A 95 14.70 -7.69 -8.62
N ASN A 96 14.69 -8.10 -9.89
CA ASN A 96 13.72 -7.63 -10.88
C ASN A 96 12.28 -8.04 -10.51
N ARG A 97 12.04 -9.30 -10.13
CA ARG A 97 10.71 -9.76 -9.70
C ARG A 97 10.21 -9.04 -8.45
N TYR A 98 11.09 -8.87 -7.46
CA TYR A 98 10.81 -8.04 -6.28
C TYR A 98 10.36 -6.64 -6.72
N SER A 99 11.15 -5.99 -7.56
CA SER A 99 10.89 -4.62 -8.03
C SER A 99 9.56 -4.51 -8.80
N ILE A 100 9.26 -5.45 -9.69
CA ILE A 100 7.99 -5.51 -10.43
C ILE A 100 6.82 -5.65 -9.45
N SER A 101 6.90 -6.59 -8.51
CA SER A 101 5.82 -6.81 -7.53
C SER A 101 5.63 -5.60 -6.60
N ASP A 102 6.70 -4.95 -6.16
CA ASP A 102 6.62 -3.75 -5.32
C ASP A 102 6.00 -2.57 -6.09
N ASN A 103 6.35 -2.39 -7.36
CA ASN A 103 5.74 -1.37 -8.21
C ASN A 103 4.25 -1.59 -8.45
N LEU A 104 3.86 -2.84 -8.74
CA LEU A 104 2.46 -3.19 -8.90
C LEU A 104 1.67 -2.95 -7.61
N SER A 105 2.25 -3.32 -6.47
CA SER A 105 1.72 -3.00 -5.14
C SER A 105 1.53 -1.48 -4.98
N MET A 106 2.56 -0.67 -5.27
CA MET A 106 2.47 0.79 -5.13
C MET A 106 1.45 1.42 -6.10
N LYS A 107 1.34 0.93 -7.34
CA LYS A 107 0.32 1.38 -8.29
C LYS A 107 -1.09 1.07 -7.78
N CYS A 108 -1.34 -0.17 -7.35
CA CYS A 108 -2.62 -0.55 -6.77
C CYS A 108 -2.93 0.26 -5.50
N GLN A 109 -1.93 0.50 -4.64
CA GLN A 109 -2.09 1.32 -3.45
C GLN A 109 -2.51 2.76 -3.79
N ASN A 110 -1.90 3.38 -4.81
CA ASN A 110 -2.25 4.73 -5.22
C ASN A 110 -3.65 4.79 -5.82
N ILE A 111 -4.03 3.81 -6.66
CA ILE A 111 -5.40 3.70 -7.17
C ILE A 111 -6.41 3.61 -6.02
N THR A 112 -6.19 2.71 -5.06
CA THR A 112 -7.09 2.58 -3.91
C THR A 112 -7.10 3.83 -3.03
N LYS A 113 -5.97 4.52 -2.88
CA LYS A 113 -5.90 5.80 -2.16
C LYS A 113 -6.79 6.86 -2.81
N ASP A 114 -6.68 7.01 -4.13
CA ASP A 114 -7.43 8.01 -4.90
C ASP A 114 -8.93 7.66 -4.91
N GLU A 115 -9.28 6.40 -5.13
CA GLU A 115 -10.67 5.93 -5.09
C GLU A 115 -11.32 6.15 -3.72
N LEU A 116 -10.61 5.78 -2.64
CA LEU A 116 -11.10 6.04 -1.30
C LEU A 116 -11.21 7.53 -1.06
N PHE A 117 -10.24 8.34 -1.49
CA PHE A 117 -10.25 9.80 -1.37
C PHE A 117 -11.55 10.40 -1.91
N HIS A 118 -11.87 10.11 -3.17
CA HIS A 118 -13.11 10.57 -3.80
C HIS A 118 -14.37 10.03 -3.12
N LEU A 119 -14.36 8.76 -2.67
CA LEU A 119 -15.48 8.20 -1.92
C LEU A 119 -15.73 8.99 -0.62
N GLY A 120 -14.66 9.38 0.08
CA GLY A 120 -14.74 10.20 1.28
C GLY A 120 -15.28 11.61 1.00
N GLU A 121 -14.78 12.28 -0.02
CA GLU A 121 -15.27 13.60 -0.45
C GLU A 121 -16.76 13.55 -0.80
N PHE A 122 -17.15 12.58 -1.64
CA PHE A 122 -18.54 12.44 -2.08
C PHE A 122 -19.47 12.13 -0.90
N THR A 123 -19.01 11.34 0.08
CA THR A 123 -19.78 11.04 1.29
C THR A 123 -19.98 12.29 2.14
N VAL A 124 -18.94 13.11 2.33
CA VAL A 124 -19.04 14.38 3.05
C VAL A 124 -19.99 15.34 2.35
N ILE A 125 -19.85 15.51 1.03
CA ILE A 125 -20.72 16.38 0.22
C ILE A 125 -22.17 15.88 0.26
N SER A 126 -22.40 14.58 0.05
CA SER A 126 -23.75 14.01 0.08
C SER A 126 -24.39 14.15 1.45
N THR A 127 -23.61 13.92 2.53
CA THR A 127 -24.11 14.13 3.89
C THR A 127 -24.46 15.60 4.08
N ALA A 128 -23.59 16.55 3.73
CA ALA A 128 -23.89 17.98 3.84
C ALA A 128 -25.11 18.42 3.00
N LEU A 129 -25.29 17.85 1.80
CA LEU A 129 -26.44 18.14 0.94
C LEU A 129 -27.74 17.58 1.50
N PHE A 130 -27.76 16.30 1.89
CA PHE A 130 -28.92 15.68 2.58
C PHE A 130 -29.45 16.56 3.69
N SER A 131 -28.49 17.12 4.39
CA SER A 131 -28.67 17.86 5.60
C SER A 131 -29.30 19.21 5.39
N LEU A 132 -28.80 19.95 4.41
CA LEU A 132 -29.42 21.16 3.93
C LEU A 132 -30.85 20.91 3.42
N LEU A 133 -31.12 19.74 2.83
CA LEU A 133 -32.47 19.39 2.36
C LEU A 133 -33.44 19.08 3.48
N MET A 134 -33.00 18.31 4.48
CA MET A 134 -33.77 18.03 5.68
C MET A 134 -34.07 19.30 6.48
N LEU A 135 -33.19 20.29 6.38
CA LEU A 135 -33.41 21.63 6.92
C LEU A 135 -34.43 22.37 6.09
N ALA A 136 -34.24 22.50 4.77
CA ALA A 136 -34.95 23.41 3.87
C ALA A 136 -36.41 23.02 3.50
N ASN A 137 -37.04 22.06 4.19
CA ASN A 137 -38.38 21.53 3.85
C ASN A 137 -38.51 21.34 2.33
N ALA A 138 -37.44 20.78 1.74
CA ALA A 138 -37.18 20.94 0.34
C ALA A 138 -38.32 20.34 -0.52
N PRO A 139 -38.70 21.01 -1.62
CA PRO A 139 -39.73 20.48 -2.50
C PRO A 139 -39.32 19.08 -3.01
N LEU A 140 -40.32 18.23 -3.27
CA LEU A 140 -40.17 16.82 -3.64
C LEU A 140 -39.07 16.57 -4.69
N ILE A 141 -38.93 17.47 -5.68
CA ILE A 141 -37.89 17.41 -6.72
C ILE A 141 -36.47 17.33 -6.14
N ILE A 142 -36.16 18.09 -5.09
CA ILE A 142 -34.81 18.11 -4.53
C ILE A 142 -34.55 16.83 -3.71
N ASN A 143 -35.57 16.30 -3.03
CA ASN A 143 -35.49 14.99 -2.38
C ASN A 143 -35.24 13.86 -3.39
N ILE A 144 -35.87 13.92 -4.57
CA ILE A 144 -35.62 12.99 -5.67
C ILE A 144 -34.17 13.12 -6.17
N MET A 145 -33.68 14.33 -6.42
CA MET A 145 -32.29 14.57 -6.84
C MET A 145 -31.28 14.02 -5.83
N TYR A 146 -31.54 14.20 -4.53
CA TYR A 146 -30.71 13.64 -3.48
C TYR A 146 -30.74 12.11 -3.45
N THR A 147 -31.92 11.51 -3.60
CA THR A 147 -32.06 10.04 -3.66
C THR A 147 -31.30 9.47 -4.85
N ILE A 148 -31.33 10.16 -6.00
CA ILE A 148 -30.50 9.81 -7.16
C ILE A 148 -29.01 9.93 -6.82
N ALA A 149 -28.56 11.02 -6.21
CA ALA A 149 -27.16 11.21 -5.82
C ALA A 149 -26.68 10.14 -4.81
N ALA A 150 -27.50 9.81 -3.81
CA ALA A 150 -27.24 8.73 -2.86
C ALA A 150 -27.22 7.36 -3.54
N GLY A 151 -28.11 7.13 -4.51
CA GLY A 151 -28.10 5.93 -5.35
C GLY A 151 -26.80 5.81 -6.17
N VAL A 152 -26.34 6.91 -6.76
CA VAL A 152 -25.05 6.97 -7.49
C VAL A 152 -23.88 6.69 -6.54
N LEU A 153 -23.87 7.27 -5.33
CA LEU A 153 -22.84 6.99 -4.31
C LEU A 153 -22.85 5.52 -3.92
N PHE A 154 -24.02 4.94 -3.71
CA PHE A 154 -24.17 3.53 -3.37
C PHE A 154 -23.62 2.64 -4.50
N LEU A 155 -24.00 2.91 -5.76
CA LEU A 155 -23.49 2.18 -6.92
C LEU A 155 -21.97 2.35 -7.08
N TYR A 156 -21.44 3.55 -6.86
CA TYR A 156 -19.99 3.81 -6.87
C TYR A 156 -19.28 3.05 -5.75
N SER A 157 -19.85 3.00 -4.54
CA SER A 157 -19.33 2.23 -3.41
C SER A 157 -19.34 0.73 -3.68
N VAL A 158 -20.42 0.22 -4.29
CA VAL A 158 -20.54 -1.18 -4.71
C VAL A 158 -19.51 -1.49 -5.80
N LYS A 159 -19.35 -0.61 -6.79
CA LYS A 159 -18.33 -0.73 -7.83
C LYS A 159 -16.92 -0.73 -7.22
N HIS A 160 -16.61 0.19 -6.32
CA HIS A 160 -15.32 0.25 -5.64
C HIS A 160 -15.07 -1.01 -4.81
N ARG A 161 -16.08 -1.52 -4.11
CA ARG A 161 -15.98 -2.79 -3.39
C ARG A 161 -15.80 -3.98 -4.33
N ALA A 162 -16.36 -3.92 -5.53
CA ALA A 162 -16.14 -4.91 -6.58
C ALA A 162 -14.76 -4.78 -7.23
N ASP A 163 -14.19 -3.56 -7.26
CA ASP A 163 -12.82 -3.34 -7.70
C ASP A 163 -11.87 -3.96 -6.68
N ARG A 164 -11.23 -5.04 -7.10
CA ARG A 164 -10.23 -5.77 -6.32
C ARG A 164 -8.89 -5.02 -6.29
N SER A 165 -8.86 -3.70 -6.46
CA SER A 165 -7.64 -2.87 -6.44
C SER A 165 -6.89 -3.06 -5.11
N PHE A 166 -7.63 -3.05 -4.00
CA PHE A 166 -7.07 -3.28 -2.67
C PHE A 166 -6.56 -4.72 -2.48
N HIS A 167 -7.31 -5.73 -2.92
CA HIS A 167 -6.84 -7.13 -2.87
C HIS A 167 -5.59 -7.34 -3.73
N ARG A 168 -5.54 -6.72 -4.91
CA ARG A 168 -4.35 -6.72 -5.78
C ARG A 168 -3.16 -6.08 -5.09
N TYR A 169 -3.35 -4.95 -4.40
CA TYR A 169 -2.30 -4.33 -3.58
C TYR A 169 -1.77 -5.31 -2.52
N ILE A 170 -2.66 -5.96 -1.75
CA ILE A 170 -2.28 -6.93 -0.72
C ILE A 170 -1.49 -8.10 -1.33
N ASP A 171 -1.97 -8.66 -2.44
CA ASP A 171 -1.33 -9.77 -3.13
C ASP A 171 0.07 -9.40 -3.65
N TYR A 172 0.20 -8.28 -4.35
CA TYR A 172 1.48 -7.83 -4.86
C TYR A 172 2.45 -7.46 -3.74
N ARG A 173 1.95 -6.86 -2.65
CA ARG A 173 2.79 -6.55 -1.50
C ARG A 173 3.30 -7.82 -0.84
N CYS A 174 2.43 -8.81 -0.66
CA CYS A 174 2.80 -10.13 -0.15
C CYS A 174 3.90 -10.74 -1.04
N ILE A 175 3.69 -10.83 -2.36
CA ILE A 175 4.67 -11.36 -3.31
C ILE A 175 6.02 -10.62 -3.20
N SER A 176 6.00 -9.28 -3.09
CA SER A 176 7.22 -8.47 -2.95
C SER A 176 7.98 -8.80 -1.67
N GLU A 177 7.28 -9.00 -0.55
CA GLU A 177 7.90 -9.35 0.72
C GLU A 177 8.54 -10.74 0.69
N TYR A 178 7.86 -11.70 0.08
CA TYR A 178 8.41 -13.04 -0.15
C TYR A 178 9.72 -12.97 -0.95
N TYR A 179 9.74 -12.27 -2.09
CA TYR A 179 10.95 -12.14 -2.89
C TYR A 179 12.06 -11.37 -2.18
N ARG A 180 11.73 -10.37 -1.36
CA ARG A 180 12.71 -9.61 -0.60
C ARG A 180 13.42 -10.49 0.43
N VAL A 181 12.64 -11.23 1.23
CA VAL A 181 13.22 -12.09 2.27
C VAL A 181 13.96 -13.27 1.65
N GLU A 182 13.42 -13.90 0.61
CA GLU A 182 14.10 -14.96 -0.12
C GLU A 182 15.42 -14.41 -0.74
N TYR A 183 15.42 -13.19 -1.29
CA TYR A 183 16.62 -12.56 -1.85
C TYR A 183 17.72 -12.42 -0.80
N TYR A 184 17.42 -11.81 0.35
CA TYR A 184 18.44 -11.59 1.37
C TYR A 184 18.91 -12.90 2.03
N ARG A 185 18.02 -13.86 2.27
CA ARG A 185 18.43 -15.21 2.70
C ARG A 185 19.40 -15.85 1.73
N SER A 186 19.09 -15.75 0.44
CA SER A 186 19.91 -16.28 -0.64
C SER A 186 21.29 -15.62 -0.69
N VAL A 187 21.36 -14.30 -0.50
CA VAL A 187 22.62 -13.55 -0.41
C VAL A 187 23.49 -14.11 0.73
N MET A 188 22.88 -14.46 1.86
CA MET A 188 23.56 -15.02 3.03
C MET A 188 23.80 -16.53 2.95
N GLY A 189 23.48 -17.18 1.82
CA GLY A 189 23.64 -18.63 1.66
C GLY A 189 22.61 -19.48 2.40
N ILE A 190 21.54 -18.88 2.94
CA ILE A 190 20.43 -19.58 3.57
C ILE A 190 19.51 -20.13 2.47
N ARG A 191 19.41 -21.45 2.37
CA ARG A 191 18.75 -22.17 1.25
C ARG A 191 17.52 -22.98 1.65
N ASP A 192 17.04 -22.76 2.86
CA ASP A 192 15.87 -23.50 3.33
C ASP A 192 14.64 -23.17 2.47
N PRO A 193 13.86 -24.19 2.08
CA PRO A 193 12.71 -24.00 1.22
C PRO A 193 11.70 -23.08 1.90
N PHE A 194 11.51 -21.93 1.26
CA PHE A 194 10.77 -20.79 1.77
C PHE A 194 9.28 -21.06 2.02
N ALA A 195 8.75 -22.11 1.41
CA ALA A 195 7.32 -22.41 1.44
C ALA A 195 6.84 -22.98 2.80
N ALA A 196 7.71 -23.56 3.62
CA ALA A 196 7.33 -24.35 4.80
C ALA A 196 6.50 -23.56 5.87
N PRO A 197 6.88 -22.33 6.26
CA PRO A 197 6.14 -21.57 7.28
C PRO A 197 4.73 -21.15 6.81
N SER A 198 4.51 -21.04 5.50
CA SER A 198 3.25 -20.56 4.90
C SER A 198 2.16 -21.63 4.83
N TYR A 199 2.43 -22.90 5.16
CA TYR A 199 1.49 -24.01 4.96
C TYR A 199 0.41 -24.17 6.04
N GLY A 200 0.66 -23.69 7.27
CA GLY A 200 -0.16 -24.04 8.43
C GLY A 200 -1.56 -23.43 8.45
N TYR A 201 -1.74 -22.19 7.99
CA TYR A 201 -2.93 -21.39 8.34
C TYR A 201 -3.86 -20.98 7.19
N MET A 202 -3.47 -21.10 5.90
CA MET A 202 -4.18 -20.35 4.83
C MET A 202 -4.19 -21.05 3.47
N ARG A 203 -4.82 -22.24 3.38
CA ARG A 203 -4.82 -23.02 2.13
C ARG A 203 -5.46 -22.30 0.92
N ASN A 204 -6.43 -21.41 1.14
CA ASN A 204 -7.22 -20.84 0.05
C ASN A 204 -6.78 -19.40 -0.34
N GLU A 205 -6.64 -18.48 0.62
CA GLU A 205 -6.38 -17.06 0.31
C GLU A 205 -5.00 -16.79 -0.29
N LEU A 206 -4.00 -17.55 0.14
CA LEU A 206 -2.63 -17.45 -0.36
C LEU A 206 -2.36 -18.41 -1.52
N MET A 207 -3.37 -19.17 -2.00
CA MET A 207 -3.15 -20.13 -3.08
C MET A 207 -2.67 -19.45 -4.36
N TRP A 208 -3.24 -18.28 -4.69
CA TRP A 208 -2.79 -17.45 -5.80
C TRP A 208 -1.35 -16.97 -5.61
N VAL A 209 -1.04 -16.34 -4.47
CA VAL A 209 0.31 -15.86 -4.17
C VAL A 209 1.33 -17.00 -4.26
N ARG A 210 0.99 -18.16 -3.71
CA ARG A 210 1.82 -19.36 -3.78
C ARG A 210 1.99 -19.88 -5.22
N ALA A 211 0.93 -19.86 -6.02
CA ALA A 211 0.99 -20.25 -7.42
C ALA A 211 1.89 -19.30 -8.21
N VAL A 212 1.83 -17.99 -7.95
CA VAL A 212 2.73 -16.99 -8.55
C VAL A 212 4.17 -17.23 -8.11
N ILE A 213 4.43 -17.34 -6.81
CA ILE A 213 5.77 -17.59 -6.26
C ILE A 213 6.37 -18.87 -6.88
N LYS A 214 5.59 -19.96 -6.93
CA LYS A 214 6.01 -21.23 -7.55
C LYS A 214 6.21 -21.10 -9.07
N GLY A 215 5.28 -20.45 -9.77
CA GLY A 215 5.29 -20.32 -11.23
C GLY A 215 6.37 -19.38 -11.75
N TRP A 216 6.67 -18.32 -11.00
CA TRP A 216 7.80 -17.43 -11.25
C TRP A 216 9.13 -18.03 -10.80
N GLY A 217 9.12 -19.24 -10.22
CA GLY A 217 10.31 -20.05 -9.99
C GLY A 217 11.03 -19.80 -8.67
N ALA A 218 10.35 -19.29 -7.64
CA ALA A 218 10.92 -19.20 -6.30
C ALA A 218 11.60 -20.52 -5.92
N ASN A 219 12.72 -20.43 -5.18
CA ASN A 219 13.85 -21.38 -5.10
C ASN A 219 14.99 -21.14 -6.11
N PHE A 220 15.20 -19.90 -6.58
CA PHE A 220 16.34 -19.61 -7.48
C PHE A 220 17.68 -19.90 -6.81
N ALA A 221 17.83 -19.53 -5.55
CA ALA A 221 19.06 -19.71 -4.81
C ALA A 221 19.37 -21.15 -4.40
N ASN A 222 18.37 -22.04 -4.46
CA ASN A 222 18.59 -23.47 -4.23
C ASN A 222 19.16 -24.15 -5.48
N ARG A 223 19.03 -23.52 -6.67
CA ARG A 223 19.55 -24.07 -7.93
C ARG A 223 20.99 -23.66 -8.18
N ASP A 224 21.33 -22.43 -7.83
CA ASP A 224 22.68 -21.91 -8.03
C ASP A 224 23.47 -22.08 -6.73
N ASN A 225 24.46 -22.97 -6.73
CA ASN A 225 25.37 -23.15 -5.59
C ASN A 225 26.28 -21.93 -5.33
N TYR A 226 26.01 -20.79 -5.95
CA TYR A 226 26.85 -19.62 -5.96
C TYR A 226 26.67 -18.78 -4.70
N ILE A 227 27.67 -18.84 -3.81
CA ILE A 227 27.89 -17.82 -2.78
C ILE A 227 29.07 -16.99 -3.29
N PRO A 228 28.92 -15.66 -3.48
CA PRO A 228 30.02 -14.86 -3.97
C PRO A 228 31.21 -14.91 -3.00
N TYR A 229 32.35 -15.36 -3.51
CA TYR A 229 33.58 -15.46 -2.74
C TYR A 229 34.14 -14.07 -2.42
N GLY A 230 34.58 -13.84 -1.19
CA GLY A 230 35.22 -12.59 -0.76
C GLY A 230 34.25 -11.41 -0.53
N VAL A 231 32.95 -11.67 -0.42
CA VAL A 231 31.95 -10.70 0.06
C VAL A 231 31.51 -11.11 1.45
N ASP A 232 31.55 -10.18 2.41
CA ASP A 232 30.88 -10.40 3.70
C ASP A 232 29.35 -10.31 3.49
N THR A 233 28.75 -11.45 3.16
CA THR A 233 27.33 -11.54 2.84
C THR A 233 26.43 -11.25 4.04
N LEU A 234 26.93 -11.50 5.25
CA LEU A 234 26.21 -11.23 6.49
C LEU A 234 26.12 -9.74 6.74
N ASP A 235 27.22 -9.05 6.51
CA ASP A 235 27.28 -7.60 6.60
C ASP A 235 26.37 -6.92 5.56
N VAL A 236 26.33 -7.42 4.32
CA VAL A 236 25.36 -6.97 3.30
C VAL A 236 23.92 -7.21 3.77
N GLY A 237 23.63 -8.40 4.31
CA GLY A 237 22.32 -8.72 4.87
C GLY A 237 21.93 -7.78 6.01
N TYR A 238 22.83 -7.54 6.96
CA TYR A 238 22.60 -6.62 8.07
C TYR A 238 22.31 -5.19 7.58
N HIS A 239 23.20 -4.62 6.78
CA HIS A 239 23.09 -3.21 6.39
C HIS A 239 21.98 -2.94 5.38
N CYS A 240 21.82 -3.79 4.36
CA CYS A 240 20.85 -3.55 3.29
C CYS A 240 19.44 -4.03 3.65
N TRP A 241 19.31 -5.12 4.41
CA TRP A 241 18.01 -5.65 4.82
C TRP A 241 17.60 -5.15 6.20
N VAL A 242 18.31 -5.58 7.25
CA VAL A 242 17.84 -5.35 8.64
C VAL A 242 17.83 -3.88 8.99
N ARG A 243 18.98 -3.21 8.85
CA ARG A 243 19.11 -1.79 9.16
C ARG A 243 18.30 -0.93 8.20
N GLY A 244 18.28 -1.28 6.91
CA GLY A 244 17.45 -0.62 5.91
C GLY A 244 15.95 -0.66 6.26
N GLN A 245 15.45 -1.82 6.71
CA GLN A 245 14.05 -1.97 7.12
C GLN A 245 13.74 -1.26 8.43
N GLU A 246 14.63 -1.33 9.41
CA GLU A 246 14.49 -0.57 10.66
C GLU A 246 14.32 0.93 10.38
N LEU A 247 15.22 1.52 9.58
CA LEU A 247 15.19 2.94 9.23
C LEU A 247 13.92 3.30 8.44
N TYR A 248 13.54 2.46 7.47
CA TYR A 248 12.32 2.64 6.70
C TYR A 248 11.08 2.67 7.60
N HIS A 249 10.92 1.68 8.50
CA HIS A 249 9.78 1.60 9.39
C HIS A 249 9.78 2.70 10.46
N SER A 250 10.94 3.12 10.94
CA SER A 250 11.08 4.28 11.84
C SER A 250 10.60 5.58 11.18
N LYS A 251 11.09 5.87 9.96
CA LYS A 251 10.65 7.02 9.16
C LYS A 251 9.13 6.94 8.90
N LYS A 252 8.63 5.77 8.52
CA LYS A 252 7.20 5.54 8.24
C LYS A 252 6.32 5.73 9.47
N LYS A 253 6.77 5.29 10.65
CA LYS A 253 6.06 5.50 11.93
C LYS A 253 5.90 6.98 12.23
N ILE A 254 6.97 7.77 12.10
CA ILE A 254 6.94 9.22 12.34
C ILE A 254 6.01 9.91 11.34
N THR A 255 6.10 9.56 10.05
CA THR A 255 5.22 10.15 9.03
C THR A 255 3.76 9.80 9.28
N ASN A 256 3.46 8.54 9.60
CA ASN A 256 2.08 8.11 9.86
C ASN A 256 1.53 8.70 11.16
N SER A 257 2.32 8.81 12.23
CA SER A 257 1.85 9.44 13.47
C SER A 257 1.58 10.94 13.29
N LYS A 258 2.40 11.64 12.52
CA LYS A 258 2.15 13.04 12.13
C LYS A 258 0.90 13.19 11.28
N LEU A 259 0.69 12.31 10.29
CA LEU A 259 -0.50 12.32 9.43
C LEU A 259 -1.77 12.04 10.24
N LEU A 260 -1.73 11.04 11.12
CA LEU A 260 -2.85 10.72 12.03
C LEU A 260 -3.15 11.88 12.96
N GLY A 261 -2.15 12.42 13.65
CA GLY A 261 -2.34 13.56 14.54
C GLY A 261 -2.85 14.81 13.81
N SER A 262 -2.42 15.04 12.57
CA SER A 262 -2.93 16.15 11.75
C SER A 262 -4.39 15.93 11.34
N ARG A 263 -4.78 14.69 11.00
CA ARG A 263 -6.16 14.34 10.67
C ARG A 263 -7.09 14.39 11.88
N GLU A 264 -6.62 13.97 13.05
CA GLU A 264 -7.35 14.09 14.31
C GLU A 264 -7.56 15.57 14.68
N LYS A 265 -6.52 16.40 14.56
CA LYS A 265 -6.65 17.86 14.76
C LYS A 265 -7.61 18.48 13.76
N LEU A 266 -7.52 18.13 12.48
CA LEU A 266 -8.44 18.62 11.45
C LEU A 266 -9.88 18.21 11.76
N ALA A 267 -10.10 16.95 12.15
CA ALA A 267 -11.42 16.48 12.56
C ALA A 267 -11.94 17.28 13.76
N LEU A 268 -11.09 17.55 14.77
CA LEU A 268 -11.47 18.33 15.95
C LEU A 268 -11.75 19.80 15.62
N ILE A 269 -10.97 20.42 14.72
CA ILE A 269 -11.22 21.78 14.21
C ILE A 269 -12.55 21.81 13.46
N ILE A 270 -12.79 20.87 12.56
CA ILE A 270 -14.07 20.76 11.84
C ILE A 270 -15.20 20.61 12.87
N SER A 271 -15.11 19.68 13.83
CA SER A 271 -16.09 19.57 14.93
C SER A 271 -16.33 20.88 15.67
N GLY A 272 -15.27 21.59 16.05
CA GLY A 272 -15.35 22.83 16.81
C GLY A 272 -16.00 23.97 16.02
N VAL A 273 -15.53 24.20 14.79
CA VAL A 273 -16.13 25.20 13.87
C VAL A 273 -17.61 24.91 13.69
N THR A 274 -17.93 23.64 13.52
CA THR A 274 -19.29 23.27 13.21
C THR A 274 -20.22 23.31 14.42
N LEU A 275 -19.73 23.00 15.63
CA LEU A 275 -20.45 23.26 16.89
C LEU A 275 -20.73 24.76 17.06
N ILE A 276 -19.73 25.62 16.81
CA ILE A 276 -19.88 27.08 16.92
C ILE A 276 -20.92 27.59 15.92
N LEU A 277 -20.86 27.17 14.66
CA LEU A 277 -21.87 27.53 13.66
C LEU A 277 -23.26 27.07 14.07
N SER A 278 -23.39 25.87 14.64
CA SER A 278 -24.67 25.35 15.12
C SER A 278 -25.22 26.18 16.29
N ALA A 279 -24.36 26.57 17.22
CA ALA A 279 -24.72 27.43 18.36
C ALA A 279 -25.09 28.86 17.92
N LEU A 280 -24.37 29.42 16.93
CA LEU A 280 -24.68 30.73 16.36
C LEU A 280 -26.02 30.72 15.64
N LEU A 281 -26.32 29.67 14.86
CA LEU A 281 -27.61 29.50 14.21
C LEU A 281 -28.75 29.37 15.23
N PHE A 282 -28.53 28.63 16.32
CA PHE A 282 -29.49 28.54 17.42
C PHE A 282 -29.70 29.87 18.15
N ALA A 283 -28.62 30.62 18.39
CA ALA A 283 -28.72 31.93 19.02
C ALA A 283 -29.40 32.94 18.09
N SER A 284 -29.12 32.91 16.78
CA SER A 284 -29.80 33.79 15.82
C SER A 284 -31.30 33.53 15.76
N ASP A 285 -31.70 32.27 15.90
CA ASP A 285 -33.09 31.87 15.94
C ASP A 285 -33.81 32.43 17.18
N ILE A 286 -33.21 32.27 18.36
CA ILE A 286 -33.80 32.74 19.63
C ILE A 286 -33.85 34.27 19.74
N PHE A 287 -32.77 34.95 19.34
CA PHE A 287 -32.59 36.38 19.65
C PHE A 287 -32.93 37.31 18.48
N PHE A 288 -32.99 36.79 17.25
CA PHE A 288 -33.07 37.59 16.03
C PHE A 288 -34.12 37.05 15.04
N GLU A 289 -35.21 36.49 15.56
CA GLU A 289 -36.30 35.90 14.77
C GLU A 289 -36.76 36.84 13.63
N ASP A 290 -36.99 38.12 13.93
CA ASP A 290 -37.40 39.14 12.95
C ASP A 290 -36.31 39.48 11.90
N LEU A 291 -35.04 39.50 12.29
CA LEU A 291 -33.93 39.85 11.38
C LEU A 291 -33.66 38.71 10.39
N VAL A 292 -33.74 37.46 10.85
CA VAL A 292 -33.58 36.28 10.00
C VAL A 292 -34.71 36.22 8.98
N PHE A 293 -35.94 36.51 9.39
CA PHE A 293 -37.09 36.63 8.49
C PHE A 293 -36.87 37.68 7.41
N TYR A 294 -36.37 38.87 7.79
CA TYR A 294 -36.13 39.99 6.87
C TYR A 294 -35.02 39.71 5.84
N ILE A 295 -33.93 39.07 6.25
CA ILE A 295 -32.82 38.69 5.35
C ILE A 295 -33.30 37.65 4.32
N TRP A 296 -34.16 36.71 4.75
CA TRP A 296 -34.69 35.65 3.89
C TRP A 296 -35.75 36.14 2.90
N GLU A 297 -36.66 37.03 3.28
CA GLU A 297 -37.61 37.66 2.35
C GLU A 297 -36.90 38.46 1.24
N GLY A 298 -35.72 39.01 1.53
CA GLY A 298 -34.90 39.73 0.56
C GLY A 298 -34.12 38.83 -0.42
N PHE A 299 -33.96 37.53 -0.13
CA PHE A 299 -33.12 36.63 -0.91
C PHE A 299 -33.91 36.01 -2.08
N SER A 300 -33.90 36.68 -3.24
CA SER A 300 -34.43 36.12 -4.49
C SER A 300 -33.30 35.71 -5.43
N ILE A 301 -33.26 34.45 -5.84
CA ILE A 301 -32.37 33.98 -6.93
C ILE A 301 -33.25 33.85 -8.17
N ASN A 302 -32.98 34.67 -9.20
CA ASN A 302 -33.73 34.69 -10.47
C ASN A 302 -35.26 34.83 -10.33
N GLY A 303 -35.72 35.64 -9.37
CA GLY A 303 -37.16 35.91 -9.19
C GLY A 303 -37.96 34.79 -8.52
N ILE A 304 -37.31 33.66 -8.20
CA ILE A 304 -37.90 32.65 -7.32
C ILE A 304 -37.70 33.15 -5.89
N ARG A 305 -38.79 33.65 -5.29
CA ARG A 305 -38.83 33.96 -3.86
C ARG A 305 -39.00 32.64 -3.11
N LEU A 306 -38.08 32.35 -2.19
CA LEU A 306 -38.22 31.25 -1.23
C LEU A 306 -39.27 31.65 -0.18
N HIS A 307 -40.54 31.78 -0.59
CA HIS A 307 -41.67 31.89 0.32
C HIS A 307 -42.03 30.49 0.82
N GLY A 308 -41.31 30.05 1.84
CA GLY A 308 -41.75 29.00 2.75
C GLY A 308 -41.49 29.51 4.15
N GLU A 309 -42.45 29.41 5.05
CA GLU A 309 -42.28 29.70 6.48
C GLU A 309 -41.17 28.80 7.03
N PHE A 310 -39.94 29.31 6.96
CA PHE A 310 -38.76 28.68 7.53
C PHE A 310 -38.69 29.06 9.00
N MET A 311 -39.64 28.57 9.79
CA MET A 311 -39.53 28.66 11.24
C MET A 311 -38.32 27.78 11.62
N PHE A 312 -37.22 28.42 12.00
CA PHE A 312 -36.12 27.70 12.63
C PHE A 312 -36.67 27.24 13.98
N ASN A 313 -36.92 25.93 14.08
CA ASN A 313 -37.37 25.33 15.32
C ASN A 313 -36.16 24.64 15.94
N LEU A 314 -36.18 24.36 17.25
CA LEU A 314 -35.20 23.51 17.93
C LEU A 314 -34.90 22.21 17.15
N GLU A 315 -35.91 21.68 16.45
CA GLU A 315 -35.80 20.54 15.54
C GLU A 315 -34.75 20.74 14.42
N ASN A 316 -34.67 21.93 13.82
CA ASN A 316 -33.71 22.26 12.77
C ASN A 316 -32.28 22.34 13.30
N VAL A 317 -32.09 22.89 14.50
CA VAL A 317 -30.75 22.92 15.14
C VAL A 317 -30.29 21.52 15.53
N ILE A 318 -31.18 20.68 16.05
CA ILE A 318 -30.86 19.27 16.34
C ILE A 318 -30.46 18.53 15.06
N LYS A 319 -31.18 18.76 13.95
CA LYS A 319 -30.82 18.22 12.63
C LYS A 319 -29.39 18.64 12.27
N ILE A 320 -29.07 19.94 12.28
CA ILE A 320 -27.73 20.48 11.98
C ILE A 320 -26.64 19.77 12.81
N VAL A 321 -26.81 19.67 14.12
CA VAL A 321 -25.83 19.02 14.99
C VAL A 321 -25.66 17.52 14.64
N MET A 322 -26.75 16.81 14.36
CA MET A 322 -26.70 15.39 13.95
C MET A 322 -25.93 15.20 12.65
N ILE A 323 -26.20 16.03 11.66
CA ILE A 323 -25.58 16.03 10.33
C ILE A 323 -24.06 16.10 10.44
N ILE A 324 -23.62 17.03 11.28
CA ILE A 324 -22.24 17.40 11.45
C ILE A 324 -21.52 16.28 12.19
N THR A 325 -22.16 15.75 13.22
CA THR A 325 -21.68 14.59 13.96
C THR A 325 -21.54 13.36 13.06
N VAL A 326 -22.51 13.11 12.17
CA VAL A 326 -22.45 12.00 11.20
C VAL A 326 -21.36 12.23 10.17
N ALA A 327 -21.21 13.43 9.61
CA ALA A 327 -20.17 13.75 8.64
C ALA A 327 -18.77 13.59 9.24
N ILE A 328 -18.57 14.05 10.47
CA ILE A 328 -17.30 13.94 11.20
C ILE A 328 -17.04 12.50 11.64
N GLY A 329 -18.04 11.81 12.17
CA GLY A 329 -17.94 10.39 12.55
C GLY A 329 -17.60 9.51 11.36
N THR A 330 -18.21 9.81 10.20
CA THR A 330 -17.93 9.12 8.95
C THR A 330 -16.52 9.43 8.46
N TYR A 331 -16.13 10.71 8.39
CA TYR A 331 -14.79 11.12 7.97
C TYR A 331 -13.67 10.56 8.88
N THR A 332 -13.87 10.56 10.20
CA THR A 332 -12.91 10.03 11.18
C THR A 332 -12.80 8.51 11.10
N THR A 333 -13.91 7.79 10.96
CA THR A 333 -13.90 6.34 10.73
C THR A 333 -13.18 5.98 9.43
N TYR A 334 -13.55 6.63 8.33
CA TYR A 334 -12.91 6.40 7.03
C TYR A 334 -11.42 6.78 7.02
N SER A 335 -11.03 7.85 7.71
CA SER A 335 -9.62 8.29 7.72
C SER A 335 -8.71 7.41 8.59
N LYS A 336 -9.25 6.72 9.60
CA LYS A 336 -8.55 5.72 10.43
C LYS A 336 -8.28 4.42 9.67
N ASP A 337 -9.22 3.99 8.83
CA ASP A 337 -9.05 2.78 8.00
C ASP A 337 -8.12 3.00 6.78
N ARG A 338 -7.79 4.27 6.47
CA ARG A 338 -6.93 4.67 5.34
C ARG A 338 -5.43 4.62 5.60
N VAL A 339 -4.95 3.98 6.66
CA VAL A 339 -3.48 3.86 6.86
C VAL A 339 -2.94 2.78 5.92
N PHE A 340 -2.80 3.15 4.66
CA PHE A 340 -2.20 2.32 3.62
C PHE A 340 -0.75 2.01 3.98
N GLY A 341 -0.46 0.72 4.10
CA GLY A 341 0.85 0.22 4.51
C GLY A 341 0.96 -0.18 5.98
N GLY A 342 -0.18 -0.32 6.66
CA GLY A 342 -0.36 -0.98 7.94
C GLY A 342 -0.83 -0.04 9.04
N THR A 343 -1.59 -0.55 10.02
CA THR A 343 -1.96 0.23 11.20
C THR A 343 -0.71 0.76 11.94
N PRO A 344 -0.83 1.81 12.76
CA PRO A 344 0.29 2.26 13.60
C PRO A 344 0.91 1.12 14.41
N ASN A 345 0.07 0.19 14.89
CA ASN A 345 0.50 -0.98 15.64
C ASN A 345 1.30 -1.96 14.78
N GLU A 346 0.88 -2.22 13.53
CA GLU A 346 1.63 -3.05 12.59
C GLU A 346 2.98 -2.42 12.22
N ILE A 347 3.01 -1.12 11.93
CA ILE A 347 4.27 -0.43 11.59
C ILE A 347 5.24 -0.45 12.78
N ASP A 348 4.72 -0.27 13.99
CA ASP A 348 5.48 -0.35 15.23
C ASP A 348 5.96 -1.78 15.53
N ALA A 349 5.13 -2.80 15.25
CA ALA A 349 5.53 -4.20 15.35
C ALA A 349 6.69 -4.52 14.38
N LYS A 350 6.60 -4.12 13.11
CA LYS A 350 7.68 -4.28 12.12
C LYS A 350 8.95 -3.56 12.55
N GLN A 351 8.82 -2.32 13.01
CA GLN A 351 9.97 -1.56 13.50
C GLN A 351 10.65 -2.30 14.66
N ARG A 352 9.88 -2.73 15.67
CA ARG A 352 10.43 -3.47 16.82
C ARG A 352 11.12 -4.76 16.41
N MET A 353 10.53 -5.52 15.48
CA MET A 353 11.13 -6.75 14.97
C MET A 353 12.53 -6.48 14.40
N PHE A 354 12.67 -5.51 13.50
CA PHE A 354 13.98 -5.19 12.90
C PHE A 354 14.95 -4.50 13.87
N THR A 355 14.48 -3.66 14.79
CA THR A 355 15.33 -3.07 15.85
C THR A 355 15.89 -4.15 16.79
N THR A 356 15.07 -5.11 17.20
CA THR A 356 15.53 -6.24 18.03
C THR A 356 16.57 -7.07 17.30
N ALA A 357 16.33 -7.40 16.02
CA ALA A 357 17.30 -8.11 15.21
C ALA A 357 18.62 -7.32 15.02
N SER A 358 18.54 -6.01 14.80
CA SER A 358 19.73 -5.15 14.67
C SER A 358 20.59 -5.19 15.94
N ARG A 359 19.95 -5.03 17.12
CA ARG A 359 20.64 -5.07 18.41
C ARG A 359 21.28 -6.43 18.71
N GLU A 360 20.57 -7.52 18.41
CA GLU A 360 21.13 -8.86 18.59
C GLU A 360 22.32 -9.11 17.66
N TYR A 361 22.24 -8.67 16.41
CA TYR A 361 23.36 -8.77 15.47
C TYR A 361 24.59 -7.98 15.96
N GLU A 362 24.39 -6.73 16.40
CA GLU A 362 25.46 -5.89 16.96
C GLU A 362 26.10 -6.53 18.21
N ARG A 363 25.28 -7.11 19.09
CA ARG A 363 25.74 -7.83 20.29
C ARG A 363 26.58 -9.06 19.94
N MET A 364 26.19 -9.81 18.91
CA MET A 364 26.95 -10.96 18.40
C MET A 364 28.28 -10.53 17.78
N CYS A 365 28.33 -9.39 17.10
CA CYS A 365 29.57 -8.85 16.53
C CYS A 365 30.56 -8.37 17.61
N GLN A 366 30.07 -7.86 18.75
CA GLN A 366 30.91 -7.41 19.86
C GLN A 366 31.47 -8.57 20.70
N ASN A 367 30.75 -9.69 20.75
CA ASN A 367 31.13 -10.87 21.51
C ASN A 367 31.18 -12.10 20.59
N PRO A 368 32.14 -12.17 19.66
CA PRO A 368 32.28 -13.32 18.78
C PRO A 368 32.64 -14.54 19.62
N LYS A 369 31.64 -15.37 19.93
CA LYS A 369 31.90 -16.70 20.48
C LYS A 369 32.57 -17.50 19.37
N VAL A 370 33.78 -17.96 19.65
CA VAL A 370 34.50 -18.92 18.80
C VAL A 370 33.71 -20.23 18.84
N THR A 371 32.85 -20.46 17.85
CA THR A 371 32.07 -21.71 17.76
C THR A 371 32.07 -22.24 16.34
N ASP A 372 32.58 -23.47 16.20
CA ASP A 372 32.95 -24.19 14.95
C ASP A 372 31.77 -24.73 14.10
N GLY A 373 30.55 -24.21 14.22
CA GLY A 373 29.37 -24.90 13.69
C GLY A 373 28.58 -24.15 12.62
N ILE A 374 27.93 -23.06 13.02
CA ILE A 374 27.05 -22.22 12.20
C ILE A 374 27.14 -20.85 12.84
N ASP A 375 27.34 -19.81 12.04
CA ASP A 375 27.36 -18.44 12.54
C ASP A 375 25.99 -18.12 13.18
N ASP A 376 25.94 -17.83 14.48
CA ASP A 376 24.71 -17.46 15.21
C ASP A 376 23.94 -16.33 14.50
N ARG A 377 24.65 -15.49 13.73
CA ARG A 377 24.06 -14.44 12.90
C ARG A 377 23.21 -15.01 11.76
N LEU A 378 23.61 -16.11 11.13
CA LEU A 378 22.80 -16.81 10.12
C LEU A 378 21.50 -17.34 10.72
N ILE A 379 21.56 -17.88 11.94
CA ILE A 379 20.36 -18.36 12.65
C ILE A 379 19.41 -17.20 12.92
N LEU A 380 19.94 -16.05 13.38
CA LEU A 380 19.16 -14.84 13.57
C LEU A 380 18.47 -14.37 12.28
N PHE A 381 19.21 -14.31 11.16
CA PHE A 381 18.63 -13.91 9.87
C PHE A 381 17.61 -14.92 9.33
N HIS A 382 17.82 -16.21 9.55
CA HIS A 382 16.85 -17.24 9.24
C HIS A 382 15.56 -16.97 10.03
N GLN A 383 15.63 -16.90 11.36
CA GLN A 383 14.47 -16.66 12.22
C GLN A 383 13.74 -15.35 11.86
N LEU A 384 14.48 -14.27 11.62
CA LEU A 384 13.91 -12.99 11.21
C LEU A 384 13.10 -13.12 9.91
N GLY A 385 13.62 -13.88 8.94
CA GLY A 385 12.89 -14.14 7.70
C GLY A 385 11.59 -14.90 7.93
N ASP A 386 11.56 -15.85 8.88
CA ASP A 386 10.35 -16.64 9.16
C ASP A 386 9.29 -15.77 9.82
N ILE A 387 9.71 -14.92 10.76
CA ILE A 387 8.84 -13.96 11.45
C ILE A 387 8.28 -12.95 10.44
N ALA A 388 9.12 -12.37 9.58
CA ALA A 388 8.69 -11.39 8.58
C ALA A 388 7.63 -11.96 7.61
N ILE A 389 7.78 -13.22 7.21
CA ILE A 389 6.82 -13.89 6.33
C ILE A 389 5.54 -14.27 7.06
N THR A 390 5.65 -14.75 8.30
CA THR A 390 4.49 -15.03 9.15
C THR A 390 3.66 -13.77 9.35
N GLU A 391 4.30 -12.64 9.66
CA GLU A 391 3.62 -11.36 9.83
C GLU A 391 2.94 -10.87 8.54
N VAL A 392 3.59 -11.05 7.38
CA VAL A 392 2.98 -10.72 6.09
C VAL A 392 1.79 -11.61 5.80
N ASN A 393 1.86 -12.90 6.11
CA ASN A 393 0.74 -13.82 5.96
C ASN A 393 -0.42 -13.41 6.88
N ASP A 394 -0.16 -13.12 8.15
CA ASP A 394 -1.16 -12.67 9.12
C ASP A 394 -1.82 -11.37 8.65
N TRP A 395 -1.04 -10.44 8.10
CA TRP A 395 -1.54 -9.20 7.52
C TRP A 395 -2.46 -9.46 6.32
N VAL A 396 -2.08 -10.36 5.40
CA VAL A 396 -2.93 -10.76 4.27
C VAL A 396 -4.22 -11.40 4.77
N PHE A 397 -4.13 -12.27 5.78
CA PHE A 397 -5.27 -12.93 6.39
C PHE A 397 -6.22 -11.91 7.01
N GLU A 398 -5.72 -10.99 7.82
CA GLU A 398 -6.56 -9.99 8.47
C GLU A 398 -7.39 -9.20 7.46
N HIS A 399 -6.78 -8.83 6.34
CA HIS A 399 -7.44 -8.00 5.34
C HIS A 399 -8.34 -8.80 4.39
N LYS A 400 -8.01 -10.05 4.06
CA LYS A 400 -8.82 -10.89 3.17
C LYS A 400 -9.90 -11.70 3.91
N ALA A 401 -9.62 -12.18 5.12
CA ALA A 401 -10.58 -12.95 5.92
C ALA A 401 -11.79 -12.11 6.39
N ARG A 402 -11.64 -10.79 6.49
CA ARG A 402 -12.76 -9.86 6.77
C ARG A 402 -13.87 -9.95 5.71
N ASP A 403 -13.56 -10.34 4.47
CA ASP A 403 -14.59 -10.55 3.45
C ASP A 403 -15.38 -11.85 3.65
N PHE A 404 -14.77 -12.89 4.23
CA PHE A 404 -15.43 -14.17 4.48
C PHE A 404 -16.45 -14.11 5.62
N LYS A 405 -16.12 -13.45 6.74
CA LYS A 405 -17.11 -13.24 7.82
C LYS A 405 -18.37 -12.53 7.33
N LYS A 406 -18.26 -11.76 6.25
CA LYS A 406 -19.39 -11.06 5.63
C LYS A 406 -20.15 -11.95 4.64
N SER A 407 -19.49 -12.90 3.95
CA SER A 407 -20.16 -13.90 3.11
C SER A 407 -20.83 -15.02 3.92
N GLU A 408 -20.23 -15.43 5.04
CA GLU A 408 -20.76 -16.47 5.92
C GLU A 408 -22.06 -16.00 6.59
N LYS A 409 -22.09 -14.76 7.10
CA LYS A 409 -23.34 -14.11 7.56
C LYS A 409 -24.43 -14.05 6.49
N ASN A 410 -24.06 -13.88 5.21
CA ASN A 410 -25.01 -13.86 4.10
C ASN A 410 -25.51 -15.27 3.74
N LEU A 411 -24.69 -16.30 3.93
CA LEU A 411 -25.08 -17.69 3.73
C LEU A 411 -26.01 -18.17 4.85
N ASP A 412 -25.72 -17.81 6.09
CA ASP A 412 -26.59 -18.12 7.23
C ASP A 412 -27.96 -17.44 7.11
N THR A 413 -28.00 -16.18 6.67
CA THR A 413 -29.29 -15.48 6.41
C THR A 413 -30.05 -16.02 5.19
N LEU A 414 -29.37 -16.68 4.24
CA LEU A 414 -30.03 -17.37 3.13
C LEU A 414 -30.51 -18.77 3.53
N ALA A 415 -29.83 -19.43 4.48
CA ALA A 415 -30.24 -20.71 5.05
C ALA A 415 -31.48 -20.55 5.94
N ASP A 416 -31.51 -19.52 6.80
CA ASP A 416 -32.66 -19.21 7.68
C ASP A 416 -33.92 -18.81 6.90
N LYS A 417 -33.80 -18.30 5.66
CA LYS A 417 -34.94 -17.96 4.80
C LYS A 417 -35.52 -19.15 4.04
N ARG A 418 -34.90 -20.33 4.13
CA ARG A 418 -35.33 -21.56 3.45
C ARG A 418 -36.02 -22.56 4.39
N THR A 419 -35.96 -22.32 5.69
CA THR A 419 -36.78 -22.96 6.74
C THR A 419 -37.97 -22.09 7.05
#